data_AF-A0A941A646-F1
#
_entry.id   AF-A0A941A646-F1
#
_cell.length_a   1.000
_cell.length_b   1.000
_cell.length_c   1.000
_cell.angle_alpha   90.00
_cell.angle_beta   90.00
_cell.angle_gamma   90.00
#
_symmetry.space_group_name_H-M   'P 1'
#
loop_
_entity.id
_entity.type
_entity.pdbx_description
1 polymer ?
#
loop_
_entity_poly.entity_id
_entity_poly.type
_entity_poly.pdbx_seq_one_letter_code
_entity_poly.pdbx_strand_id
1 'polypeptide(L)'
;MNIRAADTAQTKEMSVQMVQDEEIVPILATASLLNAIDKAIDRTGSGTANITFEISARGMPGETYKRENMFYSPENVAEASLAEFYEFVAFLTSNPHNPVTIMDIKADVSVSQERRTARILSARPVQLSAKPGEAIDIEVKLKPYRTEPITRTASFTVPKDQVPGLLNLSVRGGGFFSLASLLKKLGAEGEIPKPTRKPPKSFDEMMKEFSGRDRNNDIVVELPNASDLLDEDAGGDKKLKLKLSETEKAATDKEPMKPEKTGKTKSSPSLLTARKPDHKNKGVVTTDYIIEGDAEVSVEIVKAENKK
;
A
#
# COMPACT_ATOMS: atom_id res chain seq x y z
N MET A 1 10.03 -24.02 -3.61
CA MET A 1 10.09 -22.64 -4.13
C MET A 1 10.46 -22.71 -5.61
N ASN A 2 9.76 -21.99 -6.46
CA ASN A 2 10.01 -21.93 -7.90
C ASN A 2 10.28 -20.48 -8.30
N ILE A 3 11.42 -20.23 -8.95
CA ILE A 3 11.86 -18.89 -9.33
C ILE A 3 12.13 -18.87 -10.81
N ARG A 4 11.51 -17.92 -11.51
CA ARG A 4 11.68 -17.67 -12.93
C ARG A 4 12.33 -16.32 -13.18
N ALA A 5 13.49 -16.33 -13.81
CA ALA A 5 14.07 -15.13 -14.42
C ALA A 5 13.43 -14.94 -15.81
N ALA A 6 12.50 -13.98 -15.92
CA ALA A 6 11.72 -13.77 -17.13
C ALA A 6 12.58 -13.35 -18.33
N ASP A 7 13.65 -12.59 -18.08
CA ASP A 7 14.54 -12.06 -19.12
C ASP A 7 15.40 -13.16 -19.79
N THR A 8 15.84 -14.15 -19.00
CA THR A 8 16.71 -15.24 -19.48
C THR A 8 15.95 -16.55 -19.71
N ALA A 9 14.65 -16.56 -19.43
CA ALA A 9 13.78 -17.74 -19.36
C ALA A 9 14.33 -18.87 -18.45
N GLN A 10 15.28 -18.57 -17.57
CA GLN A 10 15.81 -19.53 -16.62
C GLN A 10 14.81 -19.76 -15.49
N THR A 11 14.66 -21.02 -15.10
CA THR A 11 13.83 -21.42 -13.96
C THR A 11 14.71 -22.19 -12.99
N LYS A 12 14.61 -21.87 -11.70
CA LYS A 12 15.26 -22.60 -10.61
C LYS A 12 14.23 -23.05 -9.59
N GLU A 13 14.30 -24.32 -9.24
CA GLU A 13 13.55 -24.91 -8.16
C GLU A 13 14.47 -25.10 -6.94
N MET A 14 13.96 -24.74 -5.76
CA MET A 14 14.69 -24.87 -4.51
C MET A 14 13.76 -25.38 -3.41
N SER A 15 14.24 -26.36 -2.66
CA SER A 15 13.55 -26.95 -1.51
C SER A 15 14.46 -26.84 -0.28
N VAL A 16 13.91 -26.31 0.81
CA VAL A 16 14.64 -26.07 2.06
C VAL A 16 13.82 -26.65 3.21
N GLN A 17 14.51 -27.35 4.11
CA GLN A 17 13.95 -27.73 5.41
C GLN A 17 14.43 -26.72 6.44
N MET A 18 13.50 -26.18 7.23
CA MET A 18 13.76 -25.17 8.24
C MET A 18 13.41 -25.72 9.62
N VAL A 19 14.16 -25.29 10.63
CA VAL A 19 13.82 -25.55 12.02
C VAL A 19 12.53 -24.79 12.34
N GLN A 20 11.62 -25.46 13.03
CA GLN A 20 10.35 -24.86 13.41
C GLN A 20 10.52 -24.06 14.72
N ASP A 21 10.87 -22.80 14.55
CA ASP A 21 11.08 -21.84 15.64
C ASP A 21 10.44 -20.50 15.27
N GLU A 22 9.65 -19.93 16.18
CA GLU A 22 8.82 -18.74 15.92
C GLU A 22 9.67 -17.49 15.62
N GLU A 23 10.87 -17.38 16.18
CA GLU A 23 11.76 -16.22 15.98
C GLU A 23 12.59 -16.38 14.70
N ILE A 24 12.99 -17.61 14.38
CA ILE A 24 13.97 -17.88 13.33
C ILE A 24 13.31 -18.12 11.96
N VAL A 25 12.10 -18.72 11.93
CA VAL A 25 11.41 -19.07 10.67
C VAL A 25 11.22 -17.87 9.73
N PRO A 26 10.77 -16.68 10.16
CA PRO A 26 10.60 -15.53 9.27
C PRO A 26 11.90 -15.13 8.56
N ILE A 27 13.02 -15.17 9.31
CA ILE A 27 14.34 -14.80 8.82
C ILE A 27 14.86 -15.87 7.85
N LEU A 28 14.81 -17.14 8.23
CA LEU A 28 15.30 -18.24 7.38
C LEU A 28 14.49 -18.40 6.10
N ALA A 29 13.16 -18.28 6.17
CA ALA A 29 12.30 -18.39 5.00
C ALA A 29 12.60 -17.26 4.00
N THR A 30 12.71 -16.03 4.50
CA THR A 30 13.02 -14.85 3.68
C THR A 30 14.43 -14.93 3.10
N ALA A 31 15.44 -15.30 3.91
CA ALA A 31 16.82 -15.46 3.44
C ALA A 31 16.95 -16.59 2.41
N SER A 32 16.21 -17.69 2.58
CA SER A 32 16.18 -18.80 1.63
C SER A 32 15.59 -18.36 0.29
N LEU A 33 14.47 -17.62 0.32
CA LEU A 33 13.82 -17.13 -0.89
C LEU A 33 14.66 -16.05 -1.57
N LEU A 34 15.31 -15.15 -0.82
CA LEU A 34 16.24 -14.16 -1.34
C LEU A 34 17.40 -14.82 -2.09
N ASN A 35 18.06 -15.78 -1.45
CA ASN A 35 19.14 -16.55 -2.08
C ASN A 35 18.68 -17.30 -3.33
N ALA A 36 17.46 -17.82 -3.33
CA ALA A 36 16.88 -18.51 -4.48
C ALA A 36 16.63 -17.53 -5.64
N ILE A 37 16.12 -16.33 -5.34
CA ILE A 37 15.92 -15.25 -6.32
C ILE A 37 17.27 -14.80 -6.89
N ASP A 38 18.22 -14.43 -6.04
CA ASP A 38 19.54 -13.94 -6.45
C ASP A 38 20.26 -14.96 -7.32
N LYS A 39 20.23 -16.25 -6.96
CA LYS A 39 20.80 -17.32 -7.78
C LYS A 39 20.08 -17.51 -9.11
N ALA A 40 18.78 -17.28 -9.18
CA ALA A 40 18.01 -17.47 -10.41
C ALA A 40 18.18 -16.32 -11.39
N ILE A 41 18.24 -15.08 -10.90
CA ILE A 41 18.43 -13.89 -11.74
C ILE A 41 19.90 -13.59 -12.02
N ASP A 42 20.82 -14.14 -11.21
CA ASP A 42 22.28 -14.00 -11.30
C ASP A 42 22.75 -12.53 -11.42
N ARG A 43 22.08 -11.65 -10.67
CA ARG A 43 22.37 -10.22 -10.60
C ARG A 43 21.74 -9.59 -9.37
N THR A 44 22.24 -8.41 -9.01
CA THR A 44 21.53 -7.46 -8.13
C THR A 44 21.21 -6.21 -8.93
N GLY A 45 20.04 -5.62 -8.72
CA GLY A 45 19.71 -4.36 -9.39
C GLY A 45 18.22 -4.10 -9.52
N SER A 46 17.91 -3.07 -10.29
CA SER A 46 16.54 -2.67 -10.58
C SER A 46 15.74 -3.76 -11.27
N GLY A 47 14.43 -3.71 -11.12
CA GLY A 47 13.53 -4.57 -11.89
C GLY A 47 12.14 -4.64 -11.30
N THR A 48 11.33 -5.48 -11.92
CA THR A 48 9.98 -5.81 -11.46
C THR A 48 9.94 -7.29 -11.08
N ALA A 49 9.33 -7.61 -9.94
CA ALA A 49 9.06 -8.97 -9.51
C ALA A 49 7.56 -9.18 -9.30
N ASN A 50 7.03 -10.30 -9.77
CA ASN A 50 5.70 -10.78 -9.43
C ASN A 50 5.89 -11.99 -8.54
N ILE A 51 5.37 -11.94 -7.31
CA ILE A 51 5.50 -13.00 -6.31
C ILE A 51 4.13 -13.52 -5.93
N THR A 52 3.95 -14.82 -6.04
CA THR A 52 2.84 -15.54 -5.43
C THR A 52 3.40 -16.43 -4.33
N PHE A 53 2.87 -16.34 -3.12
CA PHE A 53 3.20 -17.26 -2.05
C PHE A 53 1.93 -17.90 -1.47
N GLU A 54 2.07 -19.16 -1.07
CA GLU A 54 1.04 -19.95 -0.41
C GLU A 54 1.66 -20.58 0.84
N ILE A 55 1.08 -20.26 2.01
CA ILE A 55 1.53 -20.77 3.30
C ILE A 55 0.43 -21.65 3.87
N SER A 56 0.79 -22.90 4.19
CA SER A 56 -0.07 -23.80 4.95
C SER A 56 0.44 -23.90 6.38
N ALA A 57 -0.44 -23.66 7.35
CA ALA A 57 -0.08 -23.63 8.76
C ALA A 57 -1.21 -24.15 9.65
N ARG A 58 -0.85 -25.01 10.62
CA ARG A 58 -1.77 -25.47 11.66
C ARG A 58 -1.94 -24.37 12.71
N GLY A 59 -3.17 -24.14 13.14
CA GLY A 59 -3.50 -23.11 14.14
C GLY A 59 -3.82 -21.73 13.53
N MET A 60 -3.73 -21.58 12.21
CA MET A 60 -4.14 -20.38 11.48
C MET A 60 -5.57 -20.50 10.95
N PRO A 61 -6.39 -19.42 10.99
CA PRO A 61 -7.68 -19.37 10.30
C PRO A 61 -7.59 -19.81 8.83
N GLY A 62 -8.41 -20.78 8.46
CA GLY A 62 -8.46 -21.32 7.10
C GLY A 62 -7.32 -22.27 6.73
N GLU A 63 -6.34 -22.47 7.61
CA GLU A 63 -5.15 -23.36 7.49
C GLU A 63 -4.22 -23.11 6.30
N THR A 64 -4.67 -22.44 5.24
CA THR A 64 -3.88 -22.05 4.09
C THR A 64 -4.18 -20.61 3.70
N TYR A 65 -3.13 -19.86 3.37
CA TYR A 65 -3.23 -18.49 2.87
C TYR A 65 -2.43 -18.34 1.59
N LYS A 66 -3.04 -17.77 0.55
CA LYS A 66 -2.39 -17.49 -0.73
C LYS A 66 -2.47 -16.01 -1.08
N ARG A 67 -1.34 -15.44 -1.49
CA ARG A 67 -1.21 -14.04 -1.86
C ARG A 67 -0.34 -13.89 -3.08
N GLU A 68 -0.73 -13.00 -3.96
CA GLU A 68 0.03 -12.60 -5.15
C GLU A 68 0.17 -11.09 -5.15
N ASN A 69 1.38 -10.56 -5.33
CA ASN A 69 1.64 -9.12 -5.44
C ASN A 69 2.83 -8.85 -6.38
N MET A 70 2.94 -7.60 -6.82
CA MET A 70 3.93 -7.17 -7.80
C MET A 70 4.76 -6.01 -7.25
N PHE A 71 6.08 -6.04 -7.41
CA PHE A 71 7.01 -5.12 -6.79
C PHE A 71 7.97 -4.55 -7.82
N TYR A 72 8.29 -3.26 -7.70
CA TYR A 72 9.33 -2.61 -8.49
C TYR A 72 10.33 -1.99 -7.53
N SER A 73 11.61 -2.13 -7.86
CA SER A 73 12.67 -1.44 -7.15
C SER A 73 13.67 -0.89 -8.17
N PRO A 74 14.13 0.36 -8.02
CA PRO A 74 15.24 0.88 -8.79
C PRO A 74 16.61 0.39 -8.27
N GLU A 75 16.68 -0.18 -7.07
CA GLU A 75 17.94 -0.57 -6.42
C GLU A 75 18.09 -2.09 -6.36
N ASN A 76 17.15 -2.77 -5.71
CA ASN A 76 17.18 -4.22 -5.50
C ASN A 76 15.76 -4.79 -5.53
N VAL A 77 15.38 -5.39 -6.67
CA VAL A 77 14.05 -5.99 -6.84
C VAL A 77 13.86 -7.25 -6.00
N ALA A 78 14.93 -8.03 -5.79
CA ALA A 78 14.85 -9.28 -5.03
C ALA A 78 14.43 -8.99 -3.58
N GLU A 79 15.13 -8.07 -2.92
CA GLU A 79 14.81 -7.64 -1.56
C GLU A 79 13.43 -6.97 -1.45
N ALA A 80 13.12 -6.05 -2.35
CA ALA A 80 11.84 -5.34 -2.34
C ALA A 80 10.64 -6.28 -2.46
N SER A 81 10.77 -7.35 -3.25
CA SER A 81 9.69 -8.33 -3.48
C SER A 81 9.34 -9.19 -2.28
N LEU A 82 10.23 -9.25 -1.28
CA LEU A 82 10.07 -10.10 -0.09
C LEU A 82 9.51 -9.36 1.12
N ALA A 83 9.24 -8.05 1.01
CA ALA A 83 8.75 -7.22 2.09
C ALA A 83 7.47 -7.78 2.74
N GLU A 84 6.44 -7.98 1.92
CA GLU A 84 5.13 -8.45 2.36
C GLU A 84 5.20 -9.91 2.82
N PHE A 85 6.02 -10.74 2.16
CA PHE A 85 6.23 -12.12 2.56
C PHE A 85 6.84 -12.22 3.97
N TYR A 86 7.93 -11.49 4.23
CA TYR A 86 8.55 -11.44 5.55
C TYR A 86 7.56 -10.94 6.60
N GLU A 87 6.86 -9.83 6.31
CA GLU A 87 5.86 -9.27 7.21
C GLU A 87 4.80 -10.31 7.56
N PHE A 88 4.28 -11.04 6.56
CA PHE A 88 3.25 -12.05 6.79
C PHE A 88 3.76 -13.22 7.63
N VAL A 89 4.95 -13.76 7.35
CA VAL A 89 5.51 -14.88 8.12
C VAL A 89 5.82 -14.45 9.56
N ALA A 90 6.41 -13.27 9.75
CA ALA A 90 6.65 -12.70 11.06
C ALA A 90 5.34 -12.47 11.82
N PHE A 91 4.32 -11.94 11.14
CA PHE A 91 2.99 -11.73 11.70
C PHE A 91 2.31 -13.02 12.14
N LEU A 92 2.41 -14.09 11.35
CA LEU A 92 1.86 -15.40 11.71
C LEU A 92 2.55 -16.00 12.94
N THR A 93 3.88 -15.93 12.99
CA THR A 93 4.69 -16.55 14.06
C THR A 93 4.65 -15.77 15.37
N SER A 94 4.53 -14.44 15.30
CA SER A 94 4.48 -13.56 16.49
C SER A 94 3.06 -13.20 16.97
N ASN A 95 2.02 -13.85 16.42
CA ASN A 95 0.65 -13.52 16.76
C ASN A 95 0.35 -13.83 18.26
N PRO A 96 -0.38 -12.96 18.99
CA PRO A 96 -0.64 -13.14 20.42
C PRO A 96 -1.82 -14.07 20.73
N HIS A 97 -2.47 -14.65 19.71
CA HIS A 97 -3.75 -15.34 19.87
C HIS A 97 -3.59 -16.85 20.01
N ASN A 98 -2.96 -17.49 19.02
CA ASN A 98 -2.80 -18.93 18.97
C ASN A 98 -1.41 -19.31 18.45
N PRO A 99 -0.77 -20.36 18.97
CA PRO A 99 0.47 -20.86 18.40
C PRO A 99 0.22 -21.34 16.97
N VAL A 100 1.11 -20.96 16.05
CA VAL A 100 1.02 -21.31 14.63
C VAL A 100 2.20 -22.19 14.24
N THR A 101 1.91 -23.34 13.65
CA THR A 101 2.92 -24.26 13.11
C THR A 101 2.86 -24.19 11.59
N ILE A 102 3.84 -23.53 10.97
CA ILE A 102 3.98 -23.50 9.51
C ILE A 102 4.38 -24.89 9.03
N MET A 103 3.55 -25.47 8.18
CA MET A 103 3.73 -26.81 7.62
C MET A 103 4.43 -26.76 6.25
N ASP A 104 4.07 -25.78 5.42
CA ASP A 104 4.61 -25.64 4.07
C ASP A 104 4.58 -24.18 3.59
N ILE A 105 5.58 -23.81 2.81
CA ILE A 105 5.68 -22.51 2.13
C ILE A 105 6.01 -22.76 0.66
N LYS A 106 5.04 -22.48 -0.21
CA LYS A 106 5.25 -22.42 -1.65
C LYS A 106 5.40 -20.96 -2.06
N ALA A 107 6.36 -20.70 -2.94
CA ALA A 107 6.59 -19.39 -3.52
C ALA A 107 6.93 -19.56 -4.99
N ASP A 108 6.22 -18.82 -5.83
CA ASP A 108 6.43 -18.67 -7.26
C ASP A 108 6.80 -17.22 -7.54
N VAL A 109 8.04 -16.98 -7.99
CA VAL A 109 8.56 -15.63 -8.22
C VAL A 109 8.97 -15.47 -9.67
N SER A 110 8.47 -14.46 -10.35
CA SER A 110 8.88 -14.08 -11.70
C SER A 110 9.55 -12.71 -11.66
N VAL A 111 10.80 -12.61 -12.11
CA VAL A 111 11.57 -11.35 -12.07
C VAL A 111 12.01 -10.93 -13.47
N SER A 112 11.84 -9.64 -13.79
CA SER A 112 12.35 -9.00 -15.01
C SER A 112 13.12 -7.71 -14.71
N GLN A 113 14.01 -7.32 -15.62
CA GLN A 113 14.69 -6.01 -15.60
C GLN A 113 13.78 -4.87 -16.01
N GLU A 114 12.70 -5.17 -16.73
CA GLU A 114 11.74 -4.18 -17.21
C GLU A 114 11.09 -3.43 -16.04
N ARG A 115 11.04 -2.09 -16.13
CA ARG A 115 10.25 -1.26 -15.20
C ARG A 115 8.78 -1.29 -15.62
N ARG A 116 7.95 -1.99 -14.85
CA ARG A 116 6.50 -2.06 -15.06
C ARG A 116 5.75 -1.21 -14.04
N THR A 117 5.96 0.09 -14.09
CA THR A 117 5.18 1.06 -13.31
C THR A 117 4.32 1.90 -14.24
N ALA A 118 3.16 2.35 -13.75
CA ALA A 118 2.27 3.23 -14.48
C ALA A 118 1.71 4.31 -13.55
N ARG A 119 1.86 5.57 -13.96
CA ARG A 119 1.36 6.72 -13.19
C ARG A 119 -0.08 7.05 -13.56
N ILE A 120 -0.94 7.28 -12.58
CA ILE A 120 -2.28 7.85 -12.80
C ILE A 120 -2.13 9.27 -13.35
N LEU A 121 -2.69 9.51 -14.54
CA LEU A 121 -2.73 10.85 -15.15
C LEU A 121 -4.04 11.58 -14.83
N SER A 122 -5.15 10.85 -14.87
CA SER A 122 -6.48 11.37 -14.59
C SER A 122 -7.45 10.22 -14.39
N ALA A 123 -8.49 10.45 -13.60
CA ALA A 123 -9.66 9.57 -13.52
C ALA A 123 -10.93 10.37 -13.86
N ARG A 124 -11.90 9.74 -14.53
CA ARG A 124 -13.18 10.36 -14.89
C ARG A 124 -14.31 9.33 -14.79
N PRO A 125 -15.49 9.72 -14.30
CA PRO A 125 -16.63 8.82 -14.26
C PRO A 125 -17.25 8.74 -15.66
N VAL A 126 -17.67 7.54 -16.07
CA VAL A 126 -18.41 7.31 -17.31
C VAL A 126 -19.83 7.88 -17.16
N GLN A 127 -20.45 7.65 -16.00
CA GLN A 127 -21.74 8.21 -15.64
C GLN A 127 -21.55 9.44 -14.72
N LEU A 128 -22.02 10.61 -15.15
CA LEU A 128 -21.97 11.83 -14.34
C LEU A 128 -22.94 11.82 -13.15
N SER A 129 -23.97 10.97 -13.22
CA SER A 129 -24.96 10.81 -12.17
C SER A 129 -25.27 9.35 -11.87
N ALA A 130 -25.52 9.00 -10.62
CA ALA A 130 -25.88 7.65 -10.20
C ALA A 130 -26.87 7.64 -9.03
N LYS A 131 -27.57 6.52 -8.83
CA LYS A 131 -28.45 6.29 -7.67
C LYS A 131 -27.71 5.52 -6.57
N PRO A 132 -28.13 5.65 -5.30
CA PRO A 132 -27.64 4.76 -4.23
C PRO A 132 -27.83 3.28 -4.60
N GLY A 133 -26.77 2.48 -4.47
CA GLY A 133 -26.74 1.07 -4.88
C GLY A 133 -26.41 0.80 -6.35
N GLU A 134 -26.27 1.83 -7.19
CA GLU A 134 -25.86 1.69 -8.58
C GLU A 134 -24.33 1.56 -8.71
N ALA A 135 -23.87 0.81 -9.71
CA ALA A 135 -22.46 0.72 -10.05
C ALA A 135 -22.10 1.83 -11.05
N ILE A 136 -21.02 2.55 -10.76
CA ILE A 136 -20.43 3.57 -11.62
C ILE A 136 -19.08 3.09 -12.11
N ASP A 137 -18.82 3.31 -13.39
CA ASP A 137 -17.55 2.99 -14.00
C ASP A 137 -16.67 4.23 -14.04
N ILE A 138 -15.42 4.07 -13.65
CA ILE A 138 -14.42 5.14 -13.63
C ILE A 138 -13.31 4.76 -14.60
N GLU A 139 -13.15 5.58 -15.63
CA GLU A 139 -12.02 5.49 -16.56
C GLU A 139 -10.79 6.15 -15.95
N VAL A 140 -9.74 5.35 -15.79
CA VAL A 140 -8.46 5.76 -15.24
C VAL A 140 -7.44 5.72 -16.36
N LYS A 141 -6.94 6.91 -16.71
CA LYS A 141 -5.87 7.07 -17.70
C LYS A 141 -4.53 6.93 -17.02
N LEU A 142 -3.76 5.93 -17.44
CA LEU A 142 -2.44 5.61 -16.91
C LEU A 142 -1.36 5.97 -17.93
N LYS A 143 -0.18 6.39 -17.45
CA LYS A 143 1.05 6.49 -18.25
C LYS A 143 2.05 5.44 -17.78
N PRO A 144 2.11 4.27 -18.44
CA PRO A 144 3.19 3.33 -18.19
C PRO A 144 4.56 3.94 -18.52
N TYR A 145 5.59 3.49 -17.81
CA TYR A 145 6.93 4.04 -17.95
C TYR A 145 7.46 3.92 -19.38
N ARG A 146 7.67 5.07 -20.05
CA ARG A 146 8.16 5.17 -21.44
C ARG A 146 7.28 4.50 -22.51
N THR A 147 6.01 4.23 -22.21
CA THR A 147 5.03 3.68 -23.17
C THR A 147 3.89 4.67 -23.38
N GLU A 148 3.08 4.48 -24.43
CA GLU A 148 1.87 5.27 -24.66
C GLU A 148 0.86 5.13 -23.51
N PRO A 149 0.07 6.18 -23.22
CA PRO A 149 -0.98 6.10 -22.22
C PRO A 149 -2.00 5.00 -22.54
N ILE A 150 -2.47 4.33 -21.49
CA ILE A 150 -3.53 3.31 -21.57
C ILE A 150 -4.70 3.72 -20.66
N THR A 151 -5.88 3.21 -20.94
CA THR A 151 -7.07 3.43 -20.09
C THR A 151 -7.49 2.10 -19.46
N ARG A 152 -7.79 2.12 -18.17
CA ARG A 152 -8.41 1.03 -17.43
C ARG A 152 -9.71 1.50 -16.80
N THR A 153 -10.67 0.61 -16.66
CA THR A 153 -11.97 0.93 -16.06
C THR A 153 -12.09 0.21 -14.73
N ALA A 154 -12.35 0.96 -13.67
CA ALA A 154 -12.63 0.45 -12.33
C ALA A 154 -14.10 0.69 -12.00
N SER A 155 -14.82 -0.33 -11.54
CA SER A 155 -16.23 -0.20 -11.18
C SER A 155 -16.38 -0.01 -9.67
N PHE A 156 -17.19 0.95 -9.26
CA PHE A 156 -17.48 1.26 -7.86
C PHE A 156 -18.98 1.24 -7.61
N THR A 157 -19.42 0.55 -6.56
CA THR A 157 -20.85 0.53 -6.18
C THR A 157 -21.14 1.60 -5.14
N VAL A 158 -22.02 2.53 -5.49
CA VAL A 158 -22.47 3.59 -4.58
C VAL A 158 -23.16 2.96 -3.36
N PRO A 159 -22.77 3.32 -2.13
CA PRO A 159 -23.44 2.82 -0.92
C PRO A 159 -24.96 3.03 -0.97
N LYS A 160 -25.74 2.06 -0.51
CA LYS A 160 -27.22 2.15 -0.51
C LYS A 160 -27.76 3.24 0.41
N ASP A 161 -26.99 3.61 1.42
CA ASP A 161 -27.27 4.68 2.38
C ASP A 161 -26.67 6.03 1.95
N GLN A 162 -26.13 6.13 0.73
CA GLN A 162 -25.57 7.38 0.22
C GLN A 162 -26.66 8.44 0.04
N VAL A 163 -26.43 9.61 0.63
CA VAL A 163 -27.35 10.75 0.53
C VAL A 163 -27.18 11.42 -0.85
N PRO A 164 -28.28 11.91 -1.48
CA PRO A 164 -28.18 12.69 -2.70
C PRO A 164 -27.26 13.91 -2.56
N GLY A 165 -26.51 14.21 -3.61
CA GLY A 165 -25.49 15.27 -3.63
C GLY A 165 -24.20 14.80 -4.30
N LEU A 166 -23.18 15.65 -4.27
CA LEU A 166 -21.88 15.34 -4.88
C LEU A 166 -21.14 14.29 -4.05
N LEU A 167 -20.81 13.16 -4.65
CA LEU A 167 -19.99 12.11 -4.06
C LEU A 167 -18.57 12.23 -4.61
N ASN A 168 -17.62 12.52 -3.73
CA ASN A 168 -16.20 12.51 -4.08
C ASN A 168 -15.61 11.13 -3.84
N LEU A 169 -14.77 10.68 -4.76
CA LEU A 169 -14.07 9.41 -4.78
C LEU A 169 -12.59 9.67 -4.98
N SER A 170 -11.75 8.92 -4.26
CA SER A 170 -10.32 8.85 -4.48
C SER A 170 -10.02 7.63 -5.37
N VAL A 171 -9.16 7.84 -6.37
CA VAL A 171 -8.63 6.81 -7.24
C VAL A 171 -7.12 6.77 -7.04
N ARG A 172 -6.60 5.71 -6.42
CA ARG A 172 -5.17 5.59 -6.10
C ARG A 172 -4.60 4.24 -6.50
N GLY A 173 -3.28 4.15 -6.56
CA GLY A 173 -2.59 2.86 -6.56
C GLY A 173 -2.75 2.13 -5.22
N GLY A 174 -2.68 0.81 -5.23
CA GLY A 174 -2.77 -0.01 -4.01
C GLY A 174 -1.63 0.18 -3.00
N GLY A 175 -0.57 0.91 -3.37
CA GLY A 175 0.49 1.39 -2.47
C GLY A 175 1.52 0.32 -2.09
N PHE A 176 2.79 0.72 -1.95
CA PHE A 176 3.93 -0.14 -1.61
C PHE A 176 4.65 0.33 -0.33
N PHE A 177 5.03 -0.62 0.54
CA PHE A 177 5.96 -0.44 1.66
C PHE A 177 7.28 -1.19 1.37
N SER A 178 8.43 -0.52 1.47
CA SER A 178 9.75 -1.16 1.29
C SER A 178 10.16 -2.03 2.49
N LEU A 179 10.77 -3.21 2.24
CA LEU A 179 11.33 -4.08 3.30
C LEU A 179 12.39 -3.33 4.13
N ALA A 180 13.26 -2.54 3.50
CA ALA A 180 14.22 -1.71 4.22
C ALA A 180 13.52 -0.65 5.10
N SER A 181 12.41 -0.08 4.64
CA SER A 181 11.59 0.82 5.45
C SER A 181 10.89 0.10 6.61
N LEU A 182 10.46 -1.14 6.41
CA LEU A 182 9.91 -2.00 7.45
C LEU A 182 10.98 -2.37 8.48
N LEU A 183 12.12 -2.91 8.04
CA LEU A 183 13.25 -3.29 8.90
C LEU A 183 13.85 -2.09 9.64
N LYS A 184 13.95 -0.93 9.00
CA LYS A 184 14.36 0.32 9.67
C LYS A 184 13.35 0.72 10.75
N LYS A 185 12.05 0.59 10.51
CA LYS A 185 11.02 0.83 11.56
C LYS A 185 11.15 -0.17 12.72
N LEU A 186 11.36 -1.46 12.43
CA LEU A 186 11.56 -2.47 13.48
C LEU A 186 12.89 -2.29 14.24
N GLY A 187 13.96 -1.86 13.57
CA GLY A 187 15.31 -1.76 14.15
C GLY A 187 15.65 -0.40 14.77
N ALA A 188 14.98 0.70 14.37
CA ALA A 188 15.31 2.04 14.84
C ALA A 188 14.50 2.51 16.06
N GLU A 189 13.29 2.00 16.30
CA GLU A 189 12.43 2.57 17.34
C GLU A 189 12.39 1.82 18.67
N GLY A 190 12.49 0.48 18.75
CA GLY A 190 12.19 -0.24 20.00
C GLY A 190 10.74 -0.03 20.52
N GLU A 191 10.03 0.96 19.99
CA GLU A 191 8.61 1.17 20.02
C GLU A 191 8.06 0.79 18.65
N ILE A 192 7.21 -0.23 18.64
CA ILE A 192 6.38 -0.58 17.49
C ILE A 192 5.61 0.70 17.10
N PRO A 193 5.66 1.17 15.83
CA PRO A 193 4.86 2.30 15.38
C PRO A 193 3.43 2.05 15.85
N LYS A 194 2.90 2.92 16.72
CA LYS A 194 1.54 2.76 17.24
C LYS A 194 0.64 2.68 16.01
N PRO A 195 -0.03 1.54 15.76
CA PRO A 195 -0.94 1.48 14.64
C PRO A 195 -1.94 2.62 14.85
N THR A 196 -2.12 3.45 13.83
CA THR A 196 -3.18 4.49 13.83
C THR A 196 -4.57 3.83 13.92
N ARG A 197 -4.62 2.51 13.80
CA ARG A 197 -5.78 1.63 13.94
C ARG A 197 -5.71 0.84 15.24
N LYS A 198 -6.87 0.52 15.79
CA LYS A 198 -6.96 -0.37 16.96
C LYS A 198 -6.37 -1.72 16.61
N PRO A 199 -5.58 -2.35 17.51
CA PRO A 199 -5.07 -3.69 17.26
C PRO A 199 -6.24 -4.66 17.01
N PRO A 200 -6.09 -5.59 16.06
CA PRO A 200 -7.12 -6.59 15.76
C PRO A 200 -7.46 -7.38 17.02
N LYS A 201 -8.75 -7.71 17.20
CA LYS A 201 -9.26 -8.34 18.42
C LYS A 201 -9.14 -9.86 18.38
N SER A 202 -8.98 -10.44 17.20
CA SER A 202 -8.83 -11.88 17.00
C SER A 202 -7.91 -12.18 15.83
N PHE A 203 -7.41 -13.41 15.79
CA PHE A 203 -6.61 -13.90 14.67
C PHE A 203 -7.38 -13.88 13.34
N ASP A 204 -8.70 -14.15 13.36
CA ASP A 204 -9.54 -14.01 12.17
C ASP A 204 -9.59 -12.58 11.64
N GLU A 205 -9.69 -11.59 12.53
CA GLU A 205 -9.71 -10.17 12.17
C GLU A 205 -8.35 -9.74 11.61
N MET A 206 -7.26 -10.20 12.23
CA MET A 206 -5.89 -10.09 11.72
C MET A 206 -5.75 -10.60 10.29
N MET A 207 -6.16 -11.85 10.04
CA MET A 207 -6.05 -12.49 8.74
C MET A 207 -6.90 -11.77 7.69
N LYS A 208 -8.09 -11.31 8.08
CA LYS A 208 -8.96 -10.50 7.20
C LYS A 208 -8.33 -9.15 6.86
N GLU A 209 -7.69 -8.50 7.82
CA GLU A 209 -7.01 -7.22 7.58
C GLU A 209 -5.86 -7.41 6.59
N PHE A 210 -5.00 -8.41 6.79
CA PHE A 210 -3.90 -8.70 5.86
C PHE A 210 -4.41 -9.09 4.46
N SER A 211 -5.43 -9.96 4.41
CA SER A 211 -6.07 -10.38 3.14
C SER A 211 -6.78 -9.24 2.41
N GLY A 212 -7.24 -8.23 3.15
CA GLY A 212 -7.97 -7.08 2.61
C GLY A 212 -7.08 -5.96 2.08
N ARG A 213 -5.75 -6.05 2.29
CA ARG A 213 -4.78 -5.08 1.77
C ARG A 213 -4.80 -5.07 0.25
N ASP A 214 -4.69 -3.88 -0.31
CA ASP A 214 -4.63 -3.70 -1.76
C ASP A 214 -3.28 -4.20 -2.30
N ARG A 215 -3.26 -4.62 -3.56
CA ARG A 215 -2.01 -5.04 -4.23
C ARG A 215 -1.36 -3.83 -4.88
N ASN A 216 -0.04 -3.85 -5.02
CA ASN A 216 0.69 -2.72 -5.61
C ASN A 216 0.29 -2.48 -7.08
N ASN A 217 -0.21 -3.52 -7.76
CA ASN A 217 -0.69 -3.48 -9.13
C ASN A 217 -2.22 -3.30 -9.25
N ASP A 218 -2.90 -2.96 -8.16
CA ASP A 218 -4.31 -2.59 -8.17
C ASP A 218 -4.49 -1.08 -8.36
N ILE A 219 -5.52 -0.73 -9.12
CA ILE A 219 -6.18 0.57 -9.05
C ILE A 219 -7.33 0.44 -8.06
N VAL A 220 -7.37 1.32 -7.07
CA VAL A 220 -8.35 1.31 -5.99
C VAL A 220 -9.20 2.58 -6.08
N VAL A 221 -10.51 2.40 -6.14
CA VAL A 221 -11.51 3.46 -6.06
C VAL A 221 -12.20 3.36 -4.71
N GLU A 222 -12.13 4.41 -3.90
CA GLU A 222 -12.76 4.43 -2.60
C GLU A 222 -13.25 5.83 -2.21
N LEU A 223 -14.02 5.91 -1.13
CA LEU A 223 -14.37 7.20 -0.53
C LEU A 223 -13.09 7.80 0.08
N PRO A 224 -12.83 9.11 -0.08
CA PRO A 224 -11.66 9.75 0.50
C PRO A 224 -11.59 9.50 2.00
N ASN A 225 -10.50 8.91 2.48
CA ASN A 225 -10.27 8.77 3.91
C ASN A 225 -9.71 10.09 4.46
N ALA A 226 -10.19 10.51 5.63
CA ALA A 226 -9.66 11.71 6.31
C ALA A 226 -8.16 11.60 6.65
N SER A 227 -7.60 10.39 6.65
CA SER A 227 -6.17 10.11 6.87
C SER A 227 -5.29 10.32 5.63
N ASP A 228 -5.85 10.20 4.42
CA ASP A 228 -5.06 10.37 3.17
C ASP A 228 -4.70 11.85 2.94
N LEU A 229 -5.42 12.77 3.60
CA LEU A 229 -5.14 14.21 3.60
C LEU A 229 -3.93 14.60 4.46
N LEU A 230 -3.31 13.67 5.18
CA LEU A 230 -2.22 13.95 6.13
C LEU A 230 -0.83 13.56 5.60
N ASP A 231 -0.75 12.80 4.51
CA ASP A 231 0.54 12.38 3.93
C ASP A 231 1.13 13.42 2.94
N GLU A 232 0.36 14.44 2.54
CA GLU A 232 0.87 15.53 1.69
C GLU A 232 1.86 16.48 2.42
N ASP A 233 1.94 16.46 3.75
CA ASP A 233 2.73 17.44 4.52
C ASP A 233 4.07 16.89 5.06
N ALA A 234 4.47 15.67 4.66
CA ALA A 234 5.77 15.09 5.00
C ALA A 234 6.83 15.22 3.88
N GLY A 235 6.55 15.98 2.82
CA GLY A 235 7.47 16.32 1.74
C GLY A 235 8.33 17.56 2.05
N GLY A 236 9.02 17.56 3.19
CA GLY A 236 9.89 18.66 3.61
C GLY A 236 11.24 18.70 2.89
N ASP A 237 11.25 18.88 1.56
CA ASP A 237 12.50 19.10 0.82
C ASP A 237 12.93 20.56 0.86
N LYS A 238 13.84 20.79 1.82
CA LYS A 238 14.74 21.93 1.95
C LYS A 238 15.31 22.32 0.58
N LYS A 239 14.96 23.53 0.12
CA LYS A 239 15.77 24.28 -0.84
C LYS A 239 17.21 24.38 -0.31
N LEU A 240 18.12 23.64 -0.94
CA LEU A 240 19.56 23.87 -0.87
C LEU A 240 19.86 25.26 -1.42
N LYS A 241 19.96 26.26 -0.54
CA LYS A 241 20.62 27.53 -0.85
C LYS A 241 22.12 27.33 -0.69
N LEU A 242 22.83 27.25 -1.80
CA LEU A 242 24.27 27.52 -1.83
C LEU A 242 24.50 28.95 -1.31
N LYS A 243 25.29 29.09 -0.25
CA LYS A 243 25.90 30.37 0.14
C LYS A 243 27.38 30.32 -0.23
N LEU A 244 27.83 31.27 -1.05
CA LEU A 244 29.23 31.63 -1.15
C LEU A 244 29.40 33.13 -0.85
N SER A 245 30.50 33.40 -0.15
CA SER A 245 31.24 34.65 0.05
C SER A 245 30.81 35.64 1.13
N GLU A 246 31.86 36.08 1.82
CA GLU A 246 32.02 36.79 3.08
C GLU A 246 31.83 38.31 2.93
N THR A 247 31.42 39.02 3.99
CA THR A 247 32.21 40.10 4.61
C THR A 247 31.65 40.49 5.99
N GLU A 248 32.57 40.84 6.90
CA GLU A 248 32.41 41.32 8.28
C GLU A 248 31.50 42.55 8.46
N LYS A 249 30.80 42.71 9.61
CA LYS A 249 31.24 43.44 10.83
C LYS A 249 30.06 43.85 11.75
N ALA A 250 30.36 43.81 13.05
CA ALA A 250 29.86 44.65 14.16
C ALA A 250 28.46 44.42 14.80
N ALA A 251 28.53 43.83 16.01
CA ALA A 251 27.82 44.11 17.27
C ALA A 251 26.60 45.06 17.32
N THR A 252 25.50 44.64 17.97
CA THR A 252 25.13 45.04 19.36
C THR A 252 23.76 44.47 19.79
N ASP A 253 23.78 43.84 20.97
CA ASP A 253 22.81 43.75 22.07
C ASP A 253 21.36 44.27 21.92
N LYS A 254 20.37 43.40 22.24
CA LYS A 254 19.21 43.62 23.16
C LYS A 254 18.08 42.58 22.97
N GLU A 255 17.79 41.79 24.01
CA GLU A 255 16.49 41.14 24.28
C GLU A 255 15.46 42.16 24.86
N PRO A 256 14.24 41.76 25.28
CA PRO A 256 13.11 41.19 24.51
C PRO A 256 11.79 41.97 24.79
N MET A 257 10.73 41.83 23.98
CA MET A 257 9.37 42.16 24.44
C MET A 257 8.31 41.16 23.97
N LYS A 258 7.43 40.86 24.93
CA LYS A 258 6.42 39.79 25.03
C LYS A 258 5.08 40.16 24.35
N PRO A 259 4.12 39.21 24.26
CA PRO A 259 3.03 39.17 23.27
C PRO A 259 1.74 39.85 23.75
N GLU A 260 0.85 40.18 22.81
CA GLU A 260 -0.55 40.49 23.09
C GLU A 260 -1.50 39.56 22.31
N LYS A 261 -2.44 38.98 23.07
CA LYS A 261 -3.57 38.17 22.62
C LYS A 261 -4.83 39.02 22.60
N THR A 262 -5.58 38.99 21.51
CA THR A 262 -7.04 39.24 21.44
C THR A 262 -7.53 38.60 20.12
N GLY A 263 -8.63 37.88 19.99
CA GLY A 263 -9.74 37.57 20.87
C GLY A 263 -10.60 36.46 20.21
N LYS A 264 -11.42 35.80 21.02
CA LYS A 264 -12.33 34.70 20.65
C LYS A 264 -13.51 35.20 19.81
N THR A 265 -13.85 34.44 18.75
CA THR A 265 -15.19 34.47 18.15
C THR A 265 -15.77 33.06 18.11
N LYS A 266 -17.08 33.00 18.35
CA LYS A 266 -17.89 31.85 18.76
C LYS A 266 -18.14 30.82 17.65
N SER A 267 -18.30 29.60 18.13
CA SER A 267 -18.70 28.34 17.49
C SER A 267 -20.00 28.39 16.70
N SER A 268 -19.97 27.76 15.51
CA SER A 268 -21.12 27.15 14.83
C SER A 268 -20.85 25.64 14.67
N PRO A 269 -21.88 24.77 14.67
CA PRO A 269 -21.72 23.35 14.99
C PRO A 269 -21.20 22.54 13.79
N SER A 270 -20.08 21.82 14.00
CA SER A 270 -19.57 20.83 13.05
C SER A 270 -20.51 19.62 12.95
N LEU A 271 -21.22 19.52 11.83
CA LEU A 271 -21.77 18.27 11.30
C LEU A 271 -20.66 17.48 10.60
N LEU A 272 -19.74 16.93 11.38
CA LEU A 272 -18.77 15.94 10.90
C LEU A 272 -18.79 14.78 11.89
N THR A 273 -19.81 13.93 11.78
CA THR A 273 -19.68 12.56 12.24
C THR A 273 -18.60 11.91 11.39
N ALA A 274 -17.42 11.71 11.96
CA ALA A 274 -16.35 10.92 11.37
C ALA A 274 -16.92 9.52 11.04
N ARG A 275 -17.27 9.30 9.76
CA ARG A 275 -17.62 7.98 9.26
C ARG A 275 -16.35 7.13 9.41
N LYS A 276 -16.49 6.00 10.09
CA LYS A 276 -15.45 4.96 10.12
C LYS A 276 -15.15 4.56 8.67
N PRO A 277 -13.88 4.36 8.29
CA PRO A 277 -13.57 3.78 6.99
C PRO A 277 -14.16 2.37 6.95
N ASP A 278 -15.25 2.21 6.18
CA ASP A 278 -15.90 0.92 5.97
C ASP A 278 -15.31 0.36 4.68
N HIS A 279 -14.40 -0.61 4.80
CA HIS A 279 -13.72 -1.29 3.68
C HIS A 279 -14.68 -2.02 2.72
N LYS A 280 -15.99 -1.94 2.94
CA LYS A 280 -17.02 -2.65 2.16
C LYS A 280 -17.33 -2.02 0.82
N ASN A 281 -17.02 -0.75 0.62
CA ASN A 281 -17.31 -0.04 -0.63
C ASN A 281 -16.01 0.45 -1.26
N LYS A 282 -15.28 -0.49 -1.88
CA LYS A 282 -14.15 -0.19 -2.75
C LYS A 282 -14.34 -0.84 -4.12
N GLY A 283 -13.96 -0.13 -5.17
CA GLY A 283 -13.78 -0.67 -6.53
C GLY A 283 -12.32 -1.01 -6.73
N VAL A 284 -12.01 -2.22 -7.23
CA VAL A 284 -10.62 -2.66 -7.42
C VAL A 284 -10.48 -3.27 -8.81
N VAL A 285 -9.43 -2.87 -9.53
CA VAL A 285 -9.03 -3.53 -10.78
C VAL A 285 -7.52 -3.75 -10.79
N THR A 286 -7.12 -5.01 -10.96
CA THR A 286 -5.71 -5.42 -11.05
C THR A 286 -5.17 -5.18 -12.45
N THR A 287 -3.88 -4.80 -12.53
CA THR A 287 -3.21 -4.50 -13.79
C THR A 287 -1.85 -5.21 -13.90
N ASP A 288 -1.24 -5.14 -15.08
CA ASP A 288 0.13 -5.63 -15.33
C ASP A 288 1.22 -4.62 -14.90
N TYR A 289 0.81 -3.51 -14.25
CA TYR A 289 1.68 -2.42 -13.83
C TYR A 289 1.50 -2.13 -12.34
N ILE A 290 2.58 -1.75 -11.67
CA ILE A 290 2.51 -1.14 -10.36
C ILE A 290 1.99 0.28 -10.51
N ILE A 291 0.93 0.63 -9.78
CA ILE A 291 0.20 1.88 -9.97
C ILE A 291 0.77 2.96 -9.03
N GLU A 292 1.18 4.09 -9.61
CA GLU A 292 1.75 5.23 -8.90
C GLU A 292 0.80 6.44 -8.97
N GLY A 293 0.68 7.17 -7.86
CA GLY A 293 -0.13 8.39 -7.75
C GLY A 293 -1.61 8.14 -7.51
N ASP A 294 -2.35 9.23 -7.60
CA ASP A 294 -3.76 9.34 -7.21
C ASP A 294 -4.49 10.39 -8.08
N ALA A 295 -5.82 10.35 -8.04
CA ALA A 295 -6.71 11.31 -8.67
C ALA A 295 -8.06 11.34 -7.95
N GLU A 296 -8.73 12.49 -7.95
CA GLU A 296 -10.09 12.64 -7.43
C GLU A 296 -11.13 12.61 -8.54
N VAL A 297 -12.30 12.04 -8.23
CA VAL A 297 -13.46 11.99 -9.11
C VAL A 297 -14.71 12.38 -8.33
N SER A 298 -15.58 13.17 -8.95
CA SER A 298 -16.89 13.52 -8.38
C SER A 298 -18.03 12.98 -9.24
N VAL A 299 -19.04 12.40 -8.60
CA VAL A 299 -20.26 11.89 -9.24
C VAL A 299 -21.48 12.47 -8.53
N GLU A 300 -22.49 12.90 -9.28
CA GLU A 300 -23.73 13.41 -8.71
C GLU A 300 -24.67 12.26 -8.29
N ILE A 301 -25.02 12.19 -7.01
CA ILE A 301 -25.96 11.18 -6.52
C ILE A 301 -27.39 11.75 -6.55
N VAL A 302 -28.25 11.13 -7.35
CA VAL A 302 -29.65 11.52 -7.51
C VAL A 302 -30.56 10.66 -6.63
N LYS A 303 -31.74 11.19 -6.27
CA LYS A 303 -32.74 10.42 -5.51
C LYS A 303 -33.20 9.20 -6.31
N ALA A 304 -33.36 8.06 -5.63
CA ALA A 304 -34.09 6.94 -6.19
C ALA A 304 -35.55 7.37 -6.42
N GLU A 305 -36.02 7.37 -7.67
CA GLU A 305 -37.43 7.58 -7.96
C GLU A 305 -38.23 6.42 -7.36
N ASN A 306 -39.11 6.73 -6.40
CA ASN A 306 -40.11 5.78 -5.95
C ASN A 306 -41.02 5.46 -7.15
N LYS A 307 -40.98 4.22 -7.64
CA LYS A 307 -42.06 3.70 -8.48
C LYS A 307 -43.35 3.78 -7.65
N LYS A 308 -44.26 4.65 -8.08
CA LYS A 308 -45.64 4.71 -7.62
C LYS A 308 -46.39 3.44 -8.00
#